data_AF-A0A1B8WFU6-F1
#
_entry.id   AF-A0A1B8WFU6-F1
#
_cell.length_a   1.000
_cell.length_b   1.000
_cell.length_c   1.000
_cell.angle_alpha   90.00
_cell.angle_beta   90.00
_cell.angle_gamma   90.00
#
_symmetry.space_group_name_H-M   'P 1'
#
loop_
_entity.id
_entity.type
_entity.pdbx_description
1 polymer ?
#
loop_
_entity_poly.entity_id
_entity_poly.type
_entity_poly.pdbx_seq_one_letter_code
_entity_poly.pdbx_strand_id
1 'polypeptide(L)'
;MIASGELSAYAADHMVVSIYEEGGMEKTNQLLASDAWRNLPAVREDRVYAIPVTKCFANDGVSLQKLTDMLVDMLHSRQNQK
;
A
#
# COMPACT_ATOMS: atom_id res chain seq x y z
N MET A 1 9.89 9.53 6.38
CA MET A 1 8.69 9.08 7.11
C MET A 1 7.60 10.12 6.86
N ILE A 2 6.40 9.71 6.45
CA ILE A 2 5.25 10.60 6.32
C ILE A 2 4.61 10.72 7.70
N ALA A 3 4.34 11.93 8.17
CA ALA A 3 3.60 12.14 9.41
C ALA A 3 2.10 11.88 9.19
N SER A 4 1.39 11.39 10.20
CA SER A 4 -0.05 11.07 10.10
C SER A 4 -0.91 12.27 9.66
N GLY A 5 -0.55 13.49 10.06
CA GLY A 5 -1.25 14.73 9.64
C GLY A 5 -1.03 15.13 8.17
N GLU A 6 -0.02 14.57 7.51
CA GLU A 6 0.30 14.83 6.11
C GLU A 6 -0.22 13.75 5.17
N LEU A 7 -0.73 12.64 5.73
CA LEU A 7 -1.16 11.46 4.97
C LEU A 7 -2.23 11.80 3.91
N SER A 8 -3.11 12.76 4.19
CA SER A 8 -4.14 13.20 3.25
C SER A 8 -3.56 13.83 1.98
N ALA A 9 -2.38 14.45 2.04
CA ALA A 9 -1.70 15.01 0.87
C ALA A 9 -1.20 13.93 -0.11
N TYR A 10 -1.09 12.68 0.38
CA TYR A 10 -0.68 11.51 -0.41
C TYR A 10 -1.87 10.58 -0.72
N ALA A 11 -3.10 11.04 -0.45
CA ALA A 11 -4.30 10.29 -0.81
C ALA A 11 -4.36 10.08 -2.33
N ALA A 12 -4.64 8.85 -2.75
CA ALA A 12 -4.79 8.48 -4.15
C ALA A 12 -6.02 7.58 -4.32
N ASP A 13 -6.45 7.35 -5.57
CA ASP A 13 -7.56 6.44 -5.90
C ASP A 13 -7.20 4.97 -5.60
N HIS A 14 -5.94 4.62 -5.83
CA HIS A 14 -5.37 3.31 -5.56
C HIS A 14 -4.05 3.49 -4.81
N MET A 15 -3.85 2.73 -3.74
CA MET A 15 -2.64 2.82 -2.92
C MET A 15 -1.99 1.46 -2.80
N VAL A 16 -0.70 1.40 -3.12
CA VAL A 16 0.14 0.23 -2.87
C VAL A 16 0.98 0.53 -1.63
N VAL A 17 0.90 -0.35 -0.65
CA VAL A 17 1.49 -0.12 0.67
C VAL A 17 2.38 -1.29 1.04
N SER A 18 3.56 -0.98 1.55
CA SER A 18 4.45 -1.99 2.12
C SER A 18 4.75 -1.65 3.57
N ILE A 19 4.57 -2.64 4.44
CA ILE A 19 4.79 -2.48 5.88
C ILE A 19 6.14 -3.10 6.23
N TYR A 20 7.02 -2.28 6.78
CA TYR A 20 8.29 -2.74 7.34
C TYR A 20 8.04 -3.28 8.76
N GLU A 21 8.11 -4.60 8.92
CA GLU A 21 7.76 -5.27 10.19
C GLU A 21 8.79 -5.01 11.30
N GLU A 22 10.08 -4.86 10.97
CA GLU A 22 11.12 -4.64 11.98
C GLU A 22 11.07 -3.19 12.54
N GLY A 23 10.67 -3.05 13.81
CA GLY A 23 10.73 -1.79 14.56
C GLY A 23 9.62 -0.76 14.26
N GLY A 24 8.70 -1.07 13.33
CA GLY A 24 7.65 -0.15 12.86
C GLY A 24 6.21 -0.58 13.14
N MET A 25 5.98 -1.83 13.56
CA MET A 25 4.64 -2.43 13.63
C MET A 25 3.65 -1.68 14.51
N GLU A 26 4.08 -1.19 15.68
CA GLU A 26 3.17 -0.47 16.59
C GLU A 26 2.69 0.85 15.99
N LYS A 27 3.59 1.63 15.40
CA LYS A 27 3.26 2.89 14.72
C LYS A 27 2.41 2.65 13.47
N THR A 28 2.72 1.61 12.70
CA THR A 28 1.92 1.21 11.55
C THR A 28 0.50 0.83 12.00
N ASN A 29 0.35 0.01 13.05
CA ASN A 29 -0.95 -0.37 13.57
C ASN A 29 -1.75 0.85 14.07
N GLN A 30 -1.10 1.79 14.75
CA GLN A 30 -1.73 3.05 15.16
C GLN A 30 -2.18 3.88 13.94
N LEU A 31 -1.36 3.95 12.89
CA LEU A 31 -1.73 4.65 11.65
C LEU A 31 -2.93 3.98 10.97
N LEU A 32 -2.89 2.66 10.79
CA LEU A 32 -3.96 1.88 10.16
C LEU A 32 -5.28 1.93 10.96
N ALA A 33 -5.20 2.12 12.28
CA ALA A 33 -6.36 2.32 13.15
C ALA A 33 -6.88 3.77 13.17
N SER A 34 -6.08 4.75 12.72
CA SER A 34 -6.42 6.17 12.80
C SER A 34 -7.52 6.58 11.82
N ASP A 35 -8.27 7.61 12.18
CA ASP A 35 -9.28 8.21 11.30
C ASP A 35 -8.65 8.81 10.03
N ALA A 36 -7.42 9.31 10.13
CA ALA A 36 -6.69 9.85 8.98
C ALA A 36 -6.50 8.79 7.89
N TRP A 37 -6.18 7.55 8.27
CA TRP A 37 -6.08 6.42 7.35
C TRP A 37 -7.45 5.95 6.86
N ARG A 38 -8.38 5.69 7.80
CA ARG A 38 -9.71 5.14 7.48
C ARG A 38 -10.55 6.03 6.57
N ASN A 39 -10.32 7.34 6.61
CA ASN A 39 -11.04 8.30 5.77
C ASN A 39 -10.43 8.49 4.36
N LEU A 40 -9.29 7.86 4.05
CA LEU A 40 -8.72 7.94 2.70
C LEU A 40 -9.69 7.31 1.68
N PRO A 41 -9.86 7.92 0.49
CA PRO A 41 -10.70 7.37 -0.58
C PRO A 41 -10.33 5.91 -0.92
N ALA A 42 -9.04 5.62 -1.13
CA ALA A 42 -8.56 4.27 -1.41
C ALA A 42 -8.91 3.26 -0.30
N VAL A 43 -8.90 3.66 0.98
CA VAL A 43 -9.24 2.77 2.10
C VAL A 43 -10.74 2.50 2.13
N ARG A 44 -11.56 3.54 1.97
CA ARG A 44 -13.03 3.44 1.95
C ARG A 44 -13.55 2.62 0.76
N GLU A 45 -12.85 2.71 -0.36
CA GLU A 45 -13.20 2.02 -1.61
C GLU A 45 -12.55 0.64 -1.75
N ASP A 46 -11.83 0.18 -0.71
CA ASP A 46 -11.11 -1.10 -0.69
C ASP A 46 -10.09 -1.26 -1.85
N ARG A 47 -9.40 -0.16 -2.17
CA ARG A 47 -8.37 -0.02 -3.23
C ARG A 47 -6.96 0.16 -2.64
N VAL A 48 -6.72 -0.49 -1.51
CA VAL A 48 -5.41 -0.58 -0.89
C VAL A 48 -4.84 -1.98 -1.11
N TYR A 49 -3.62 -2.04 -1.63
CA TYR A 49 -2.92 -3.27 -1.97
C TYR A 49 -1.68 -3.40 -1.10
N ALA A 50 -1.64 -4.43 -0.25
CA ALA A 50 -0.49 -4.69 0.62
C ALA A 50 0.54 -5.55 -0.13
N ILE A 51 1.80 -5.10 -0.15
CA ILE A 51 2.92 -5.83 -0.75
C ILE A 51 4.00 -6.05 0.32
N PRO A 52 4.51 -7.28 0.49
CA PRO A 52 5.64 -7.52 1.40
C PRO A 52 6.87 -6.72 0.98
N VAL A 53 7.59 -6.12 1.94
CA VAL A 53 8.80 -5.31 1.64
C VAL A 53 9.81 -6.11 0.81
N THR A 54 9.96 -7.40 1.11
CA THR A 54 10.86 -8.31 0.38
C THR A 54 10.55 -8.43 -1.11
N LYS A 55 9.33 -8.08 -1.55
CA LYS A 55 8.91 -8.09 -2.95
C LYS A 55 9.12 -6.76 -3.67
N CYS A 56 9.35 -5.67 -2.94
CA CYS A 56 9.53 -4.32 -3.51
C CYS A 56 10.89 -3.68 -3.19
N PHE A 57 11.78 -4.38 -2.47
CA PHE A 57 13.10 -3.86 -2.09
C PHE A 57 14.16 -3.97 -3.19
N ALA A 58 14.07 -4.99 -4.06
CA ALA A 58 15.02 -5.22 -5.14
C ALA A 58 14.66 -4.42 -6.40
N ASN A 59 15.66 -3.87 -7.09
CA ASN A 59 15.50 -3.00 -8.26
C ASN A 59 16.24 -3.50 -9.52
N ASP A 60 16.72 -4.75 -9.52
CA ASP A 60 17.26 -5.37 -10.72
C ASP A 60 16.15 -5.64 -11.76
N GLY A 61 16.53 -5.83 -13.03
CA GLY A 61 15.57 -5.96 -14.13
C GLY A 61 14.58 -7.12 -13.95
N VAL A 62 15.00 -8.24 -13.36
CA VAL A 62 14.12 -9.41 -13.13
C VAL A 62 13.13 -9.09 -12.01
N SER A 63 13.60 -8.45 -10.93
CA SER A 63 12.73 -8.04 -9.82
C SER A 63 11.70 -6.99 -10.24
N LEU A 64 12.09 -6.01 -11.06
CA LEU A 64 11.17 -5.00 -11.59
C LEU A 64 10.09 -5.60 -12.48
N GLN A 65 10.45 -6.56 -13.34
CA GLN A 65 9.47 -7.27 -14.17
C GLN A 65 8.45 -8.01 -13.28
N LYS A 66 8.92 -8.78 -12.30
CA LYS A 66 8.04 -9.49 -11.36
C LYS A 66 7.14 -8.56 -10.55
N LEU A 67 7.67 -7.42 -10.11
CA LEU A 67 6.89 -6.40 -9.40
C LEU A 67 5.81 -5.81 -10.31
N THR A 68 6.15 -5.55 -11.57
CA THR A 68 5.20 -5.03 -12.57
C THR A 68 4.07 -6.02 -12.81
N ASP A 69 4.38 -7.29 -13.07
CA ASP A 69 3.37 -8.34 -13.28
C ASP A 69 2.45 -8.47 -12.06
N MET A 70 3.02 -8.46 -10.86
CA MET A 70 2.27 -8.50 -9.61
C MET A 70 1.31 -7.31 -9.44
N LEU A 71 1.76 -6.09 -9.76
CA LEU A 71 0.92 -4.90 -9.69
C LEU A 71 -0.24 -4.95 -10.68
N VAL A 72 0.03 -5.44 -11.90
CA VAL A 72 -1.00 -5.64 -12.93
C VAL A 72 -2.06 -6.63 -12.45
N ASP A 73 -1.64 -7.77 -11.89
CA ASP A 73 -2.56 -8.79 -11.38
C ASP A 73 -3.41 -8.27 -10.20
N MET A 74 -2.81 -7.51 -9.28
CA MET A 74 -3.53 -6.90 -8.15
C MET A 74 -4.61 -5.91 -8.62
N LEU A 75 -4.29 -5.09 -9.63
CA LEU A 75 -5.25 -4.12 -10.16
C LEU A 75 -6.40 -4.80 -10.92
N HIS A 76 -6.12 -5.82 -11.73
CA HIS A 76 -7.15 -6.53 -12.50
C HIS A 76 -8.02 -7.47 -11.66
N SER A 77 -7.43 -8.19 -10.69
CA SER A 77 -8.18 -9.12 -9.83
C SER A 77 -9.30 -8.44 -9.03
N ARG A 78 -9.12 -7.18 -8.64
CA ARG A 78 -10.17 -6.40 -7.97
C ARG A 78 -11.20 -5.78 -8.91
N GLN A 79 -10.86 -5.49 -10.17
CA GLN A 79 -11.84 -5.04 -11.17
C GLN A 79 -12.87 -6.15 -11.48
N ASN A 80 -12.42 -7.42 -11.44
CA ASN A 80 -13.25 -8.58 -11.72
C ASN A 80 -14.09 -9.09 -10.53
N GLN A 81 -14.03 -8.42 -9.37
CA GLN A 81 -14.81 -8.75 -8.17
C GLN A 81 -16.00 -7.80 -7.94
N LYS A 82 -16.24 -6.85 -8.85
CA LYS A 82 -17.44 -5.98 -8.88
C LYS A 82 -18.41 -6.49 -9.93
#